data_AF-T0JRA5-F1
#
_entry.id   AF-T0JRA5-F1
#
_cell.length_a   1.000
_cell.length_b   1.000
_cell.length_c   1.000
_cell.angle_alpha   90.00
_cell.angle_beta   90.00
_cell.angle_gamma   90.00
#
_symmetry.space_group_name_H-M   'P 1'
#
loop_
_entity.id
_entity.type
_entity.pdbx_description
1 polymer ?
#
loop_
_entity_poly.entity_id
_entity_poly.type
_entity_poly.pdbx_seq_one_letter_code
_entity_poly.pdbx_strand_id
1 'polypeptide(L)'
;MQDQNIIFIQAILFLSLFGVMFFISYFITRRGAKKFEDKHSLDERKEAVKKRELVDTFLNSSIVKIIGKDETLKELSNKLNKGAINKEEYNILKDTLQAS
;
A
#
# COMPACT_ATOMS: atom_id res chain seq x y z
N MET A 1 29.50 23.11 -49.84
CA MET A 1 28.19 22.43 -49.89
C MET A 1 28.17 21.08 -49.17
N GLN A 2 29.30 20.36 -49.08
CA GLN A 2 29.34 19.03 -48.45
C GLN A 2 29.20 19.07 -46.91
N ASP A 3 29.74 20.11 -46.25
CA ASP A 3 29.70 20.23 -44.78
C ASP A 3 28.31 20.49 -44.20
N GLN A 4 27.47 21.27 -44.91
CA GLN A 4 26.10 21.54 -44.46
C GLN A 4 25.21 20.29 -44.49
N ASN A 5 25.42 19.41 -45.47
CA ASN A 5 24.69 18.14 -45.55
C ASN A 5 25.06 17.20 -44.40
N ILE A 6 26.33 17.16 -44.00
CA ILE A 6 26.80 16.35 -42.87
C ILE A 6 26.17 16.84 -41.55
N ILE A 7 26.13 18.17 -41.34
CA ILE A 7 25.51 18.77 -40.16
C ILE A 7 24.00 18.47 -40.12
N PHE A 8 23.31 18.58 -41.27
CA PHE A 8 21.89 18.24 -41.36
C PHE A 8 21.61 16.76 -41.04
N ILE A 9 22.41 15.85 -41.59
CA ILE A 9 22.29 14.42 -41.32
C ILE A 9 22.53 14.11 -39.84
N GLN A 10 23.56 14.71 -39.23
CA GLN A 10 23.83 14.56 -37.80
C GLN A 10 22.68 15.08 -36.93
N ALA A 11 22.08 16.22 -37.29
CA ALA A 11 20.94 16.77 -36.57
C ALA A 11 19.70 15.86 -36.63
N ILE A 12 19.42 15.29 -37.81
CA ILE A 12 18.30 14.34 -37.99
C ILE A 12 18.54 13.06 -37.20
N LEU A 13 19.77 12.54 -37.21
CA LEU A 13 20.15 11.37 -36.42
C LEU A 13 20.02 11.64 -34.92
N PHE A 14 20.42 12.83 -34.45
CA PHE A 14 20.27 13.20 -33.05
C PHE A 14 18.79 13.29 -32.64
N LEU A 15 17.96 13.94 -33.48
CA LEU A 15 16.53 14.09 -33.21
C LEU A 15 15.80 12.74 -33.17
N SER A 16 16.14 11.83 -34.09
CA SER A 16 15.58 10.49 -34.14
C SER A 16 16.01 9.64 -32.94
N LEU A 17 17.28 9.70 -32.53
CA LEU A 17 17.75 9.03 -31.31
C LEU A 17 17.02 9.54 -30.06
N PHE A 18 16.88 10.87 -29.95
CA PHE A 18 16.23 11.51 -28.83
C PHE A 18 14.73 11.18 -28.78
N GLY A 19 14.06 11.18 -29.95
CA GLY A 19 12.67 10.77 -30.07
C GLY A 19 12.45 9.32 -29.62
N VAL A 20 13.30 8.39 -30.08
CA VAL A 20 13.21 6.97 -29.68
C VAL A 20 13.43 6.81 -28.18
N MET A 21 14.44 7.47 -27.60
CA MET A 21 14.65 7.46 -26.15
C MET A 21 13.45 8.01 -25.39
N PHE A 22 12.86 9.12 -25.85
CA PHE A 22 11.67 9.70 -25.22
C PHE A 22 10.47 8.73 -25.25
N PHE A 23 10.20 8.09 -26.38
CA PHE A 23 9.13 7.10 -26.49
C PHE A 23 9.36 5.90 -25.57
N ILE A 24 10.56 5.34 -25.56
CA ILE A 24 10.90 4.20 -24.69
C ILE A 24 10.74 4.60 -23.21
N SER A 25 11.29 5.73 -22.80
CA SER A 25 11.15 6.25 -21.44
C SER A 25 9.68 6.50 -21.08
N TYR A 26 8.88 7.07 -21.98
CA TYR A 26 7.45 7.29 -21.75
C TYR A 26 6.70 5.98 -21.49
N PHE A 27 6.96 4.93 -22.29
CA PHE A 27 6.34 3.62 -22.11
C PHE A 27 6.79 2.93 -20.81
N ILE A 28 8.08 3.02 -20.46
CA ILE A 28 8.61 2.46 -19.21
C ILE A 28 8.00 3.17 -18.01
N THR A 29 7.99 4.51 -18.00
CA THR A 29 7.40 5.30 -16.91
C THR A 29 5.91 5.04 -16.77
N ARG A 30 5.16 4.94 -17.87
CA ARG A 30 3.72 4.63 -17.82
C ARG A 30 3.43 3.22 -17.30
N ARG A 31 4.26 2.23 -17.63
CA ARG A 31 4.16 0.87 -17.06
C ARG A 31 4.60 0.81 -15.60
N GLY A 32 5.64 1.55 -15.23
CA GLY A 32 6.16 1.66 -13.88
C GLY A 32 5.16 2.34 -12.92
N ALA A 33 4.52 3.43 -13.36
CA ALA A 33 3.51 4.15 -12.60
C ALA A 33 2.29 3.28 -12.28
N LYS A 34 1.77 2.52 -13.27
CA LYS A 34 0.68 1.56 -13.03
C LYS A 34 1.05 0.48 -12.01
N LYS A 35 2.28 -0.05 -12.11
CA LYS A 35 2.77 -1.06 -11.15
C LYS A 35 3.01 -0.49 -9.75
N PHE A 36 3.18 0.82 -9.62
CA PHE A 36 3.37 1.51 -8.34
C PHE A 36 2.02 1.88 -7.70
N GLU A 37 1.03 2.30 -8.51
CA GLU A 37 -0.37 2.47 -8.07
C GLU A 37 -0.96 1.13 -7.59
N ASP A 38 -0.73 0.03 -8.31
CA ASP A 38 -1.23 -1.30 -7.92
C ASP A 38 -0.55 -1.86 -6.65
N LYS A 39 0.70 -1.48 -6.35
CA LYS A 39 1.46 -1.96 -5.16
C LYS A 39 1.31 -1.08 -3.92
N HIS A 40 0.81 0.14 -4.09
CA HIS A 40 0.56 1.09 -3.02
C HIS A 40 -0.81 1.72 -3.20
N SER A 41 -1.81 0.87 -3.46
CA SER A 41 -3.20 1.30 -3.45
C SER A 41 -3.47 2.06 -2.15
N LEU A 42 -3.97 3.29 -2.28
CA LEU A 42 -4.37 4.11 -1.13
C LEU A 42 -5.36 3.36 -0.22
N ASP A 43 -6.05 2.36 -0.77
CA ASP A 43 -7.01 1.55 -0.02
C ASP A 43 -6.32 0.55 0.92
N GLU A 44 -5.19 -0.06 0.53
CA GLU A 44 -4.40 -0.91 1.45
C GLU A 44 -3.84 -0.10 2.63
N ARG A 45 -3.42 1.16 2.37
CA ARG A 45 -2.96 2.06 3.43
C ARG A 45 -4.11 2.46 4.36
N LYS A 46 -5.29 2.75 3.82
CA LYS A 46 -6.49 3.06 4.62
C LYS A 46 -6.93 1.87 5.45
N GLU A 47 -6.91 0.66 4.91
CA GLU A 47 -7.22 -0.56 5.65
C GLU A 47 -6.21 -0.83 6.75
N ALA A 48 -4.91 -0.64 6.50
CA ALA A 48 -3.87 -0.77 7.52
C ALA A 48 -4.03 0.25 8.66
N VAL A 49 -4.41 1.49 8.35
CA VAL A 49 -4.68 2.52 9.36
C VAL A 49 -5.92 2.17 10.18
N LYS A 50 -7.02 1.75 9.55
CA LYS A 50 -8.23 1.30 10.26
C LYS A 50 -7.95 0.10 11.18
N LYS A 51 -7.16 -0.87 10.71
CA LYS A 51 -6.74 -2.02 11.52
C LYS A 51 -5.94 -1.57 12.75
N ARG A 52 -5.00 -0.64 12.58
CA ARG A 52 -4.23 -0.08 13.70
C ARG A 52 -5.11 0.64 14.70
N GLU A 53 -6.04 1.48 14.23
CA GLU A 53 -6.96 2.23 15.08
C GLU A 53 -7.87 1.31 15.90
N LEU A 54 -8.39 0.24 15.28
CA LEU A 54 -9.17 -0.79 15.98
C LEU A 54 -8.32 -1.50 17.05
N VAL A 55 -7.09 -1.89 16.71
CA VAL A 55 -6.18 -2.55 17.67
C VAL A 55 -5.82 -1.61 18.81
N ASP A 56 -5.49 -0.35 18.55
CA ASP A 56 -5.15 0.60 19.61
C ASP A 56 -6.35 0.91 20.53
N THR A 57 -7.56 0.98 19.96
CA THR A 57 -8.79 1.26 20.71
C THR A 57 -9.23 0.07 21.57
N PHE A 58 -9.13 -1.16 21.05
CA PHE A 58 -9.69 -2.35 21.71
C PHE A 58 -8.65 -3.24 22.38
N LEU A 59 -7.42 -3.24 21.91
CA LEU A 59 -6.29 -4.05 22.39
C LEU A 59 -5.14 -3.16 22.83
N ASN A 60 -5.42 -2.26 23.76
CA ASN A 60 -4.37 -1.50 24.40
C ASN A 60 -3.38 -2.49 25.08
N SER A 61 -2.12 -2.48 24.63
CA SER A 61 -1.06 -3.37 25.11
C SER A 61 -0.93 -3.41 26.64
N SER A 62 -1.30 -2.32 27.32
CA SER A 62 -1.32 -2.23 28.78
C SER A 62 -2.47 -3.04 29.39
N ILE A 63 -3.67 -2.98 28.80
CA ILE A 63 -4.84 -3.73 29.26
C ILE A 63 -4.63 -5.24 29.04
N VAL A 64 -4.09 -5.62 27.88
CA VAL A 64 -3.77 -7.03 27.56
C VAL A 64 -2.72 -7.60 28.52
N LYS A 65 -1.72 -6.80 28.92
CA LYS A 65 -0.71 -7.21 29.92
C LYS A 65 -1.29 -7.38 31.34
N ILE A 66 -2.34 -6.62 31.67
CA ILE A 66 -2.93 -6.61 33.02
C ILE A 66 -3.99 -7.71 33.18
N ILE A 67 -4.83 -7.91 32.16
CA ILE A 67 -5.98 -8.84 32.19
C ILE A 67 -5.60 -10.23 31.64
N GLY A 68 -4.59 -10.30 30.77
CA GLY A 68 -4.20 -11.53 30.11
C GLY A 68 -5.01 -11.82 28.83
N LYS A 69 -4.40 -12.61 27.94
CA LYS A 69 -4.92 -12.85 26.58
C LYS A 69 -6.28 -13.56 26.58
N ASP A 70 -6.49 -14.53 27.47
CA ASP A 70 -7.70 -15.34 27.50
C ASP A 70 -8.93 -14.58 27.99
N GLU A 71 -8.76 -13.68 28.96
CA GLU A 71 -9.85 -12.84 29.47
C GLU A 71 -10.17 -11.70 28.49
N THR A 72 -9.15 -11.16 27.82
CA THR A 72 -9.36 -10.18 26.73
C THR A 72 -10.13 -10.81 25.56
N LEU A 73 -9.85 -12.07 25.19
CA LEU A 73 -10.61 -12.81 24.17
C LEU A 73 -12.07 -13.03 24.57
N LYS A 74 -12.34 -13.34 25.85
CA LYS A 74 -13.70 -13.47 26.36
C LYS A 74 -14.46 -12.13 26.32
N GLU A 75 -13.79 -11.03 26.66
CA GLU A 75 -14.38 -9.70 26.56
C GLU A 75 -14.69 -9.31 25.11
N LEU A 76 -13.79 -9.64 24.18
CA LEU A 76 -13.98 -9.42 22.75
C LEU A 76 -15.18 -10.21 22.21
N SER A 77 -15.31 -11.48 22.61
CA SER A 77 -16.44 -12.34 22.25
C SER A 77 -17.75 -11.80 22.83
N ASN A 78 -17.74 -11.28 24.06
CA ASN A 78 -18.90 -10.61 24.64
C ASN A 78 -19.27 -9.32 23.92
N LYS A 79 -18.29 -8.54 23.43
CA LYS A 79 -18.54 -7.34 22.62
C LYS A 79 -19.15 -7.70 21.26
N LEU A 80 -18.73 -8.81 20.65
CA LEU A 80 -19.36 -9.34 19.43
C LEU A 80 -20.81 -9.75 19.69
N ASN A 81 -21.07 -10.51 20.75
CA ASN A 81 -22.42 -10.97 21.10
C ASN A 81 -23.37 -9.82 21.46
N LYS A 82 -22.84 -8.71 22.00
CA LYS A 82 -23.61 -7.49 22.28
C LYS A 82 -23.79 -6.58 21.06
N GLY A 83 -23.22 -6.94 19.91
CA GLY A 83 -23.26 -6.11 18.70
C GLY A 83 -22.42 -4.83 18.78
N ALA A 84 -21.52 -4.73 19.76
CA ALA A 84 -20.64 -3.58 19.92
C ALA A 84 -19.48 -3.58 18.91
N ILE A 85 -19.16 -4.74 18.33
CA ILE A 85 -18.20 -4.93 17.24
C ILE A 85 -18.77 -5.90 16.21
N ASN A 86 -18.37 -5.75 14.95
CA ASN A 86 -18.74 -6.65 13.86
C ASN A 86 -17.84 -7.91 13.83
N LYS A 87 -18.28 -8.96 13.13
CA LYS A 87 -17.56 -10.22 12.95
C LYS A 87 -16.19 -10.03 12.28
N GLU A 88 -16.09 -9.10 11.33
CA GLU A 88 -14.82 -8.77 10.68
C GLU A 88 -13.83 -8.11 11.66
N GLU A 89 -14.30 -7.16 12.45
CA GLU A 89 -13.51 -6.46 13.47
C GLU A 89 -13.04 -7.44 14.56
N TYR A 90 -13.93 -8.34 15.00
CA TYR A 90 -13.61 -9.40 15.95
C TYR A 90 -12.48 -10.30 15.43
N ASN A 91 -12.54 -10.73 14.16
CA ASN A 91 -11.51 -11.59 13.59
C ASN A 91 -10.15 -10.88 13.52
N ILE A 92 -10.12 -9.61 13.09
CA ILE A 92 -8.88 -8.82 13.04
C ILE A 92 -8.25 -8.70 14.43
N LEU A 93 -9.06 -8.38 15.44
CA LEU A 93 -8.61 -8.23 16.82
C LEU A 93 -8.17 -9.57 17.42
N LYS A 94 -8.91 -10.65 17.17
CA LYS A 94 -8.55 -12.01 17.60
C LYS A 94 -7.20 -12.45 17.02
N ASP A 95 -7.03 -12.28 15.71
CA ASP A 95 -5.80 -12.67 15.01
C ASP A 95 -4.60 -11.84 15.51
N THR A 96 -4.82 -10.55 15.76
CA THR A 96 -3.78 -9.67 16.33
C THR A 96 -3.40 -10.08 17.75
N LEU A 97 -4.38 -10.45 18.58
CA LEU A 97 -4.15 -10.88 19.96
C LEU A 97 -3.46 -12.26 20.06
N GLN A 98 -3.69 -13.14 19.09
CA GLN A 98 -3.02 -14.45 18.99
C GLN A 98 -1.60 -14.35 18.41
N ALA A 99 -1.33 -13.34 17.57
CA ALA A 99 -0.01 -13.10 16.99
C ALA A 99 0.95 -12.32 17.92
N SER A 100 0.40 -11.48 18.82
CA SER A 100 1.12 -10.90 19.96
C SER A 100 1.35 -11.94 21.06
#